data_AF-A0A7S1WBU9-F1
#
_entry.id   AF-A0A7S1WBU9-F1
#
_cell.length_a   1.000
_cell.length_b   1.000
_cell.length_c   1.000
_cell.angle_alpha   90.00
_cell.angle_beta   90.00
_cell.angle_gamma   90.00
#
_symmetry.space_group_name_H-M   'P 1'
#
loop_
_entity.id
_entity.type
_entity.pdbx_description
1 polymer ?
#
loop_
_entity_poly.entity_id
_entity_poly.type
_entity_poly.pdbx_seq_one_letter_code
_entity_poly.pdbx_strand_id
1 'polypeptide(L)'
;MGVMVFTLLSGRMPFEGSTDREVARKIRSGNFSMQGRRWANISRLGKSFVQSLLVVNPEARLTAHMAQQHPWILERSLAASARHVGMDRSIADAFCSFALESRFRQACLKLMAWSLGPDERGQVRDAFLRLDKSQSGALKLSELTR
;
A
#
# COMPACT_ATOMS: atom_id res chain seq x y z
N MET A 1 9.42 2.25 -4.74
CA MET A 1 8.35 1.31 -5.16
C MET A 1 8.73 0.47 -6.37
N GLY A 2 8.91 1.04 -7.58
CA GLY A 2 9.15 0.24 -8.80
C GLY A 2 10.28 -0.80 -8.71
N VAL A 3 11.43 -0.42 -8.13
CA VAL A 3 12.55 -1.35 -7.92
C VAL A 3 12.17 -2.51 -7.00
N MET A 4 11.47 -2.22 -5.90
CA MET A 4 11.02 -3.26 -4.96
C MET A 4 10.05 -4.23 -5.62
N VAL A 5 9.08 -3.72 -6.40
CA VAL A 5 8.11 -4.57 -7.11
C VAL A 5 8.81 -5.46 -8.14
N PHE A 6 9.76 -4.91 -8.90
CA PHE A 6 10.58 -5.70 -9.83
C PHE A 6 11.31 -6.83 -9.10
N THR A 7 11.94 -6.53 -7.96
CA THR A 7 12.68 -7.51 -7.16
C THR A 7 11.76 -8.56 -6.55
N LEU A 8 10.57 -8.20 -6.07
CA LEU A 8 9.61 -9.16 -5.52
C LEU A 8 9.10 -10.14 -6.59
N LEU A 9 8.88 -9.66 -7.81
CA LEU A 9 8.34 -10.48 -8.89
C LEU A 9 9.40 -11.39 -9.53
N SER A 10 10.64 -10.89 -9.65
CA SER A 10 11.71 -11.60 -10.37
C SER A 10 12.78 -12.21 -9.46
N GLY A 11 12.91 -11.76 -8.21
CA GLY A 11 14.04 -12.13 -7.34
C GLY A 11 15.39 -11.56 -7.80
N ARG A 12 15.40 -10.55 -8.68
CA ARG A 12 16.62 -9.87 -9.14
C ARG A 12 16.48 -8.36 -9.12
N MET A 13 17.61 -7.66 -9.10
CA MET A 13 17.61 -6.21 -9.19
C MET A 13 17.39 -5.77 -10.65
N PRO A 14 16.62 -4.69 -10.89
CA PRO A 14 16.41 -4.18 -12.25
C PRO A 14 17.68 -3.59 -12.87
N PHE A 15 18.57 -3.06 -12.02
CA PHE A 15 19.83 -2.44 -12.42
C PHE A 15 20.99 -3.10 -11.65
N GLU A 16 21.79 -3.88 -12.36
CA GLU A 16 22.97 -4.59 -11.83
C GLU A 16 24.20 -4.22 -12.63
N GLY A 17 25.38 -4.19 -12.01
CA GLY A 17 26.66 -3.88 -12.66
C GLY A 17 27.82 -4.23 -11.75
N SER A 18 29.01 -4.36 -12.32
CA SER A 18 30.23 -4.71 -11.57
C SER A 18 30.79 -3.52 -10.78
N THR A 19 30.37 -2.29 -11.14
CA THR A 19 30.77 -1.06 -10.47
C THR A 19 29.58 -0.12 -10.29
N ASP A 20 29.65 0.76 -9.27
CA ASP A 20 28.63 1.79 -9.03
C ASP A 20 28.43 2.71 -10.24
N ARG A 21 29.50 2.98 -11.00
CA ARG A 21 29.42 3.76 -12.24
C ARG A 21 28.55 3.10 -13.29
N GLU A 22 28.63 1.78 -13.43
CA GLU A 22 27.78 1.01 -14.34
C GLU A 22 26.33 0.99 -13.87
N VAL A 23 26.10 0.74 -12.59
CA VAL A 23 24.75 0.75 -11.99
C VAL A 23 24.10 2.11 -12.18
N ALA A 24 24.81 3.20 -11.86
CA ALA A 24 24.32 4.56 -12.03
C ALA A 24 24.02 4.89 -13.52
N ARG A 25 24.83 4.38 -14.45
CA ARG A 25 24.57 4.53 -15.90
C ARG A 25 23.28 3.84 -16.30
N LYS A 26 23.06 2.61 -15.83
CA LYS A 26 21.83 1.84 -16.11
C LYS A 26 20.59 2.51 -15.52
N ILE A 27 20.68 2.98 -14.27
CA ILE A 27 19.60 3.75 -13.61
C ILE A 27 19.25 4.99 -14.43
N ARG A 28 20.25 5.79 -14.83
CA ARG A 28 20.03 7.00 -15.64
C ARG A 28 19.41 6.70 -17.01
N SER A 29 19.83 5.60 -17.64
CA SER A 29 19.26 5.17 -18.92
C SER A 29 17.86 4.54 -18.82
N GLY A 30 17.44 4.13 -17.61
CA GLY A 30 16.21 3.37 -17.41
C GLY A 30 16.23 1.99 -18.07
N ASN A 31 17.39 1.45 -18.43
CA ASN A 31 17.49 0.19 -19.14
C ASN A 31 17.47 -1.00 -18.15
N PHE A 32 16.35 -1.73 -18.12
CA PHE A 32 16.16 -2.96 -17.38
C PHE A 32 15.48 -4.02 -18.27
N SER A 33 15.72 -5.30 -18.00
CA SER A 33 15.16 -6.40 -18.80
C SER A 33 14.11 -7.19 -18.02
N MET A 34 12.96 -7.37 -18.63
CA MET A 34 11.85 -8.22 -18.13
C MET A 34 11.72 -9.49 -18.98
N GLN A 35 12.85 -10.05 -19.40
CA GLN A 35 12.92 -11.24 -20.25
C GLN A 35 13.42 -12.48 -19.50
N GLY A 36 13.23 -13.65 -20.11
CA GLY A 36 13.70 -14.93 -19.58
C GLY A 36 12.70 -15.64 -18.66
N ARG A 37 13.09 -16.81 -18.16
CA ARG A 37 12.19 -17.75 -17.44
C ARG A 37 11.49 -17.14 -16.23
N ARG A 38 12.17 -16.24 -15.50
CA ARG A 38 11.59 -15.54 -14.33
C ARG A 38 10.38 -14.68 -14.68
N TRP A 39 10.35 -14.14 -15.89
CA TRP A 39 9.27 -13.29 -16.38
C TRP A 39 8.24 -14.05 -17.23
N ALA A 40 8.43 -15.36 -17.44
CA ALA A 40 7.50 -16.16 -18.25
C ALA A 40 6.10 -16.27 -17.60
N ASN A 41 6.05 -16.43 -16.27
CA ASN A 41 4.79 -16.65 -15.54
C ASN A 41 4.17 -15.37 -14.95
N ILE A 42 4.80 -14.21 -15.16
CA ILE A 42 4.28 -12.94 -14.67
C ILE A 42 3.26 -12.39 -15.66
N SER A 43 2.07 -12.04 -15.15
CA SER A 43 0.97 -11.55 -15.97
C SER A 43 1.35 -10.29 -16.75
N ARG A 44 0.70 -10.07 -17.90
CA ARG A 44 0.91 -8.86 -18.72
C ARG A 44 0.65 -7.58 -17.91
N LEU A 45 -0.39 -7.58 -17.08
CA LEU A 45 -0.72 -6.45 -16.20
C LEU A 45 0.37 -6.20 -15.16
N GLY A 46 0.96 -7.25 -14.57
CA GLY A 46 2.08 -7.11 -13.64
C GLY A 46 3.33 -6.53 -14.31
N LYS A 47 3.60 -6.93 -15.56
CA LYS A 47 4.70 -6.34 -16.33
C LYS A 47 4.45 -4.87 -16.65
N SER A 48 3.24 -4.54 -17.13
CA SER A 48 2.82 -3.16 -17.40
C SER A 48 2.98 -2.28 -16.16
N PHE A 49 2.56 -2.77 -15.00
CA PHE A 49 2.67 -2.02 -13.74
C PHE A 49 4.12 -1.65 -13.40
N VAL A 50 5.05 -2.61 -13.50
CA VAL A 50 6.48 -2.36 -13.25
C VAL A 50 7.05 -1.35 -14.24
N GLN A 51 6.68 -1.45 -15.53
CA GLN A 51 7.13 -0.49 -16.55
C GLN A 51 6.66 0.93 -16.25
N SER A 52 5.41 1.10 -15.84
CA SER A 52 4.84 2.40 -15.48
C SER A 52 5.44 3.01 -14.19
N LEU A 53 6.04 2.18 -13.33
CA LEU A 53 6.75 2.62 -12.11
C LEU A 53 8.24 2.92 -12.34
N LEU A 54 8.87 2.30 -13.35
CA LEU A 54 10.30 2.43 -13.66
C LEU A 54 10.55 3.33 -14.88
N VAL A 55 9.77 4.40 -15.02
CA VAL A 55 9.94 5.41 -16.08
C VAL A 55 10.99 6.44 -15.67
N VAL A 56 11.93 6.79 -16.56
CA VAL A 56 13.00 7.78 -16.28
C VAL A 56 12.42 9.17 -16.06
N ASN A 57 11.53 9.62 -16.97
CA ASN A 57 10.84 10.91 -16.84
C ASN A 57 9.87 10.88 -15.65
N PRO A 58 10.05 11.71 -14.62
CA PRO A 58 9.17 11.74 -13.44
C PRO A 58 7.72 12.10 -13.77
N GLU A 59 7.48 12.99 -14.74
CA GLU A 59 6.12 13.41 -15.12
C GLU A 59 5.32 12.30 -15.82
N ALA A 60 6.02 11.38 -16.49
CA ALA A 60 5.41 10.21 -17.12
C ALA A 60 5.35 9.00 -16.18
N ARG A 61 5.98 9.07 -14.99
CA ARG A 61 5.99 7.99 -14.01
C ARG A 61 4.70 8.02 -13.20
N LEU A 62 4.12 6.86 -12.94
CA LEU A 62 2.94 6.81 -12.06
C LEU A 62 3.25 7.37 -10.68
N THR A 63 2.36 8.25 -10.22
CA THR A 63 2.30 8.65 -8.82
C THR A 63 1.83 7.47 -7.97
N ALA A 64 2.06 7.52 -6.64
CA ALA A 64 1.60 6.48 -5.74
C ALA A 64 0.08 6.23 -5.82
N HIS A 65 -0.69 7.31 -5.93
CA HIS A 65 -2.15 7.24 -6.06
C HIS A 65 -2.60 6.58 -7.37
N MET A 66 -1.99 6.96 -8.50
CA MET A 66 -2.29 6.32 -9.78
C MET A 66 -1.84 4.86 -9.83
N ALA A 67 -0.72 4.53 -9.18
CA ALA A 67 -0.23 3.16 -9.08
C ALA A 67 -1.19 2.25 -8.28
N GLN A 68 -1.80 2.77 -7.21
CA GLN A 68 -2.81 2.05 -6.43
C GLN A 68 -4.07 1.71 -7.24
N GLN A 69 -4.42 2.58 -8.19
CA GLN A 69 -5.56 2.38 -9.10
C GLN A 69 -5.21 1.55 -10.34
N HIS A 70 -3.96 1.08 -10.49
CA HIS A 70 -3.58 0.29 -11.64
C HIS A 70 -4.34 -1.06 -11.64
N PRO A 71 -4.86 -1.54 -12.79
CA PRO A 71 -5.69 -2.75 -12.86
C PRO A 71 -5.07 -3.98 -12.19
N TRP A 72 -3.74 -4.14 -12.29
CA TRP A 72 -3.01 -5.22 -11.63
C TRP A 72 -3.18 -5.26 -10.10
N ILE A 73 -3.29 -4.09 -9.47
CA ILE A 73 -3.49 -3.96 -8.02
C ILE A 73 -4.98 -4.13 -7.68
N LEU A 74 -5.87 -3.50 -8.47
CA LEU A 74 -7.31 -3.54 -8.26
C LEU A 74 -7.91 -4.95 -8.40
N GLU A 75 -7.47 -5.75 -9.38
CA GLU A 75 -7.94 -7.13 -9.53
C GLU A 75 -7.68 -7.95 -8.26
N ARG A 76 -6.57 -7.70 -7.58
CA ARG A 76 -6.22 -8.40 -6.34
C ARG A 76 -6.95 -7.85 -5.12
N SER A 77 -7.18 -6.53 -5.07
CA SER A 77 -7.92 -5.92 -3.96
C SER A 77 -9.39 -6.33 -3.97
N LEU A 78 -10.04 -6.33 -5.13
CA LEU A 78 -11.45 -6.74 -5.27
C LEU A 78 -11.67 -8.20 -4.85
N ALA A 79 -10.75 -9.09 -5.22
CA ALA A 79 -10.78 -10.49 -4.77
C ALA A 79 -10.63 -10.65 -3.25
N ALA A 80 -9.88 -9.75 -2.60
CA ALA A 80 -9.77 -9.71 -1.14
C ALA A 80 -11.02 -9.08 -0.48
N SER A 81 -11.59 -8.05 -1.11
CA SER A 81 -12.71 -7.29 -0.57
C SER A 81 -14.06 -8.02 -0.61
N ALA A 82 -14.23 -9.02 -1.49
CA ALA A 82 -15.43 -9.85 -1.57
C ALA A 82 -15.75 -10.66 -0.29
N ARG A 83 -14.85 -10.66 0.71
CA ARG A 83 -15.03 -11.33 2.01
C ARG A 83 -15.58 -10.43 3.12
N HIS A 84 -15.99 -9.19 2.84
CA HIS A 84 -16.22 -8.21 3.91
C HIS A 84 -17.63 -8.18 4.53
N VAL A 85 -17.65 -8.50 5.83
CA VAL A 85 -18.71 -8.21 6.81
C VAL A 85 -18.72 -6.70 7.14
N GLY A 86 -19.92 -6.11 7.23
CA GLY A 86 -20.14 -4.67 7.42
C GLY A 86 -19.54 -4.06 8.69
N MET A 87 -19.58 -2.72 8.78
CA MET A 87 -19.09 -1.95 9.93
C MET A 87 -19.80 -2.37 11.21
N ASP A 88 -19.02 -2.82 12.19
CA ASP A 88 -19.53 -3.16 13.52
C ASP A 88 -19.89 -1.87 14.27
N ARG A 89 -21.14 -1.76 14.75
CA ARG A 89 -21.64 -0.58 15.48
C ARG A 89 -20.78 -0.27 16.71
N SER A 90 -20.17 -1.29 17.29
CA SER A 90 -19.26 -1.17 18.44
C SER A 90 -18.13 -0.15 18.23
N ILE A 91 -17.65 0.00 16.99
CA ILE A 91 -16.56 0.93 16.66
C ILE A 91 -17.04 2.38 16.66
N ALA A 92 -18.23 2.64 16.13
CA ALA A 92 -18.83 3.96 16.15
C ALA A 92 -19.12 4.42 17.58
N ASP A 93 -19.69 3.53 18.39
CA ASP A 93 -19.95 3.79 19.81
C ASP A 93 -18.66 4.07 20.58
N ALA A 94 -17.57 3.34 20.27
CA ALA A 94 -16.25 3.59 20.87
C ALA A 94 -15.67 4.97 20.51
N PHE A 95 -15.85 5.46 19.28
CA PHE A 95 -15.45 6.81 18.90
C PHE A 95 -16.24 7.88 19.67
N CYS A 96 -17.55 7.71 19.79
CA CYS A 96 -18.39 8.59 20.58
C CYS A 96 -17.99 8.57 22.06
N SER A 97 -17.77 7.39 22.63
CA SER A 97 -17.31 7.24 24.02
C SER A 97 -15.98 7.97 24.22
N PHE A 98 -14.99 7.77 23.35
CA PHE A 98 -13.68 8.42 23.45
C PHE A 98 -13.80 9.95 23.37
N ALA A 99 -14.65 10.47 22.48
CA ALA A 99 -14.86 11.91 22.32
C ALA A 99 -15.47 12.56 23.58
N LEU A 100 -16.27 11.80 24.33
CA LEU A 100 -16.93 12.26 25.57
C LEU A 100 -16.05 12.09 26.83
N GLU A 101 -14.93 11.38 26.76
CA GLU A 101 -14.01 11.20 27.89
C GLU A 101 -13.25 12.49 28.26
N SER A 102 -12.78 12.58 29.51
CA SER A 102 -11.96 13.71 29.97
C SER A 102 -10.61 13.78 29.24
N ARG A 103 -10.01 14.98 29.16
CA ARG A 103 -8.69 15.17 28.49
C ARG A 103 -7.59 14.26 29.07
N PHE A 104 -7.61 14.01 30.38
CA PHE A 104 -6.67 13.11 31.03
C PHE A 104 -6.89 11.66 30.59
N ARG A 105 -8.14 11.19 30.61
CA ARG A 105 -8.48 9.83 30.20
C ARG A 105 -8.22 9.60 28.71
N GLN A 106 -8.50 10.59 27.87
CA GLN A 106 -8.12 10.58 26.45
C GLN A 106 -6.60 10.47 26.28
N ALA A 107 -5.80 11.19 27.07
CA ALA A 107 -4.33 11.11 27.01
C ALA A 107 -3.84 9.71 27.42
N CYS A 108 -4.37 9.13 28.49
CA CYS A 108 -4.08 7.76 28.90
C CYS A 108 -4.46 6.75 27.80
N LEU A 109 -5.66 6.86 27.23
CA LEU A 109 -6.11 5.98 26.14
C LEU A 109 -5.22 6.08 24.90
N LYS A 110 -4.79 7.30 24.53
CA LYS A 110 -3.82 7.50 23.44
C LYS A 110 -2.48 6.83 23.75
N LEU A 111 -1.98 6.94 24.97
CA LEU A 111 -0.74 6.26 25.38
C LEU A 111 -0.90 4.73 25.34
N MET A 112 -2.00 4.20 25.86
CA MET A 112 -2.29 2.76 25.83
C MET A 112 -2.36 2.22 24.40
N ALA A 113 -2.91 3.00 23.46
CA ALA A 113 -2.93 2.61 22.05
C ALA A 113 -1.52 2.37 21.47
N TRP A 114 -0.50 3.11 21.93
CA TRP A 114 0.90 2.88 21.55
C TRP A 114 1.49 1.61 22.17
N SER A 115 0.98 1.19 23.34
CA SER A 115 1.43 0.02 24.09
C SER A 115 0.79 -1.31 23.65
N LEU A 116 -0.20 -1.29 22.76
CA LEU A 116 -0.88 -2.50 22.27
C LEU A 116 0.09 -3.48 21.61
N GLY A 117 -0.19 -4.78 21.69
CA GLY A 117 0.58 -5.83 21.02
C GLY A 117 0.42 -5.80 19.49
N PRO A 118 1.28 -6.50 18.72
CA PRO A 118 1.14 -6.62 17.27
C PRO A 118 -0.23 -7.18 16.83
N ASP A 119 -0.74 -8.17 17.55
CA ASP A 119 -2.00 -8.85 17.21
C ASP A 119 -3.23 -7.95 17.45
N GLU A 120 -3.26 -7.25 18.58
CA GLU A 120 -4.32 -6.30 18.93
C GLU A 120 -4.34 -5.11 17.96
N ARG A 121 -3.15 -4.57 17.62
CA ARG A 121 -3.02 -3.54 16.58
C ARG A 121 -3.48 -4.02 15.22
N GLY A 122 -3.27 -5.31 14.91
CA GLY A 122 -3.74 -5.93 13.66
C GLY A 122 -5.25 -5.82 13.48
N GLN A 123 -6.02 -6.14 14.52
CA GLN A 123 -7.49 -6.09 14.46
C GLN A 123 -8.03 -4.67 14.22
N VAL A 124 -7.46 -3.68 14.92
CA VAL A 124 -7.85 -2.28 14.77
C VAL A 124 -7.39 -1.72 13.41
N ARG A 125 -6.21 -2.11 12.93
CA ARG A 125 -5.71 -1.75 11.61
C ARG A 125 -6.63 -2.26 10.51
N ASP A 126 -7.08 -3.50 10.60
CA ASP A 126 -7.96 -4.09 9.60
C ASP A 126 -9.35 -3.43 9.62
N ALA A 127 -9.82 -2.98 10.78
CA ALA A 127 -10.99 -2.09 10.86
C ALA A 127 -10.76 -0.73 10.21
N PHE A 128 -9.62 -0.09 10.48
CA PHE A 128 -9.26 1.19 9.89
C PHE A 128 -9.19 1.12 8.36
N LEU A 129 -8.48 0.13 7.81
CA LEU A 129 -8.33 -0.05 6.35
C LEU A 129 -9.68 -0.31 5.66
N ARG A 130 -10.67 -0.88 6.36
CA ARG A 130 -12.04 -1.03 5.85
C ARG A 130 -12.79 0.30 5.77
N LEU A 131 -12.57 1.18 6.75
CA LEU A 131 -13.26 2.46 6.85
C LEU A 131 -12.63 3.52 5.93
N ASP A 132 -11.31 3.48 5.73
CA ASP A 132 -10.57 4.39 4.87
C ASP A 132 -10.77 4.05 3.39
N LYS A 133 -12.01 4.22 2.90
CA LYS A 133 -12.39 3.97 1.50
C LYS A 133 -11.58 4.81 0.53
N SER A 134 -11.18 6.02 0.92
CA SER A 134 -10.33 6.90 0.13
C SER A 134 -8.85 6.50 0.14
N GLN A 135 -8.46 5.54 0.99
CA GLN A 135 -7.09 5.07 1.18
C GLN A 135 -6.11 6.21 1.46
N SER A 136 -6.58 7.22 2.19
CA SER A 136 -5.84 8.44 2.47
C SER A 136 -4.92 8.33 3.69
N GLY A 137 -5.07 7.26 4.48
CA GLY A 137 -4.42 7.10 5.77
C GLY A 137 -5.10 7.88 6.89
N ALA A 138 -6.28 8.46 6.65
CA ALA A 138 -7.09 9.16 7.63
C ALA A 138 -8.58 8.90 7.41
N LEU A 139 -9.35 8.73 8.49
CA LEU A 139 -10.81 8.57 8.40
C LEU A 139 -11.49 9.93 8.40
N LYS A 140 -12.27 10.20 7.36
CA LYS A 140 -13.15 11.37 7.27
C LYS A 140 -14.52 11.04 7.86
N LEU A 141 -15.22 12.06 8.36
CA LEU A 141 -16.59 11.90 8.88
C LEU A 141 -17.56 11.31 7.84
N SER A 142 -17.35 11.63 6.56
CA SER A 142 -18.11 11.07 5.43
C SER A 142 -17.89 9.56 5.23
N GLU A 143 -16.78 9.01 5.73
CA GLU A 143 -16.45 7.59 5.63
C GLU A 143 -16.96 6.79 6.84
N LEU A 144 -17.27 7.48 7.94
CA LEU A 144 -17.86 6.93 9.16
C LEU A 144 -19.40 6.96 9.14
N THR A 145 -20.00 7.70 8.21
CA THR A 145 -21.44 7.77 8.01
C THR A 145 -21.88 6.75 6.96
N ARG A 146 -23.01 6.09 7.23
CA ARG A 146 -23.50 4.93 6.48
C ARG A 146 -24.10 5.33 5.14
#